data_AF-A0A7J9HND2-F1
#
_entry.id   AF-A0A7J9HND2-F1
#
_cell.length_a   1.000
_cell.length_b   1.000
_cell.length_c   1.000
_cell.angle_alpha   90.00
_cell.angle_beta   90.00
_cell.angle_gamma   90.00
#
_symmetry.space_group_name_H-M   'P 1'
#
loop_
_entity.id
_entity.type
_entity.pdbx_description
1 polymer ?
#
loop_
_entity_poly.entity_id
_entity_poly.type
_entity_poly.pdbx_seq_one_letter_code
_entity_poly.pdbx_strand_id
1 'polypeptide(L)' 'VEQGAKVELPLWLAHDLYLRQAISISVPACFNQRTRLEIQADAACVDLKSRSPYFYEFGCKIAPL' A
#
# COMPACT_ATOMS: atom_id res chain seq x y z
N VAL A 1 -0.02 7.41 21.83
CA VAL A 1 -0.21 6.20 21.00
C VAL A 1 0.59 5.10 21.65
N GLU A 2 0.01 3.92 21.84
CA GLU A 2 0.71 2.77 22.41
C GLU A 2 1.61 2.12 21.36
N GLN A 3 2.72 1.51 21.80
CA GLN A 3 3.62 0.79 20.90
C GLN A 3 2.87 -0.38 20.23
N GLY A 4 2.99 -0.50 18.91
CA GLY A 4 2.31 -1.53 18.13
C GLY A 4 0.84 -1.23 17.81
N ALA A 5 0.33 -0.05 18.17
CA ALA A 5 -1.00 0.38 17.74
C ALA A 5 -1.09 0.45 16.21
N LYS A 6 -2.18 -0.07 15.64
CA LYS A 6 -2.48 0.05 14.21
C LYS A 6 -3.14 1.40 13.97
N VAL A 7 -2.53 2.21 13.12
CA VAL A 7 -3.00 3.56 12.79
C VAL A 7 -3.03 3.74 11.29
N GLU A 8 -3.98 4.53 10.80
CA GLU A 8 -3.99 4.98 9.42
C GLU A 8 -3.25 6.32 9.33
N LEU A 9 -2.30 6.41 8.41
CA LEU A 9 -1.49 7.59 8.18
C LEU A 9 -1.45 7.92 6.69
N PRO A 10 -1.40 9.21 6.34
CA PRO A 10 -1.15 9.58 4.97
C PRO A 10 0.28 9.18 4.57
N LEU A 11 0.47 8.85 3.28
CA LEU A 11 1.74 8.32 2.76
C LEU A 11 2.94 9.23 3.06
N TRP A 12 2.78 10.55 2.93
CA TRP A 12 3.86 11.51 3.17
C TRP A 12 4.39 11.44 4.60
N LEU A 13 3.51 11.25 5.58
CA LEU A 13 3.90 11.13 6.99
C LEU A 13 4.45 9.74 7.29
N ALA A 14 3.81 8.69 6.76
CA ALA A 14 4.26 7.32 6.95
C ALA A 14 5.69 7.13 6.41
N HIS A 15 6.01 7.73 5.27
CA HIS A 15 7.34 7.71 4.68
C HIS A 15 8.40 8.33 5.61
N ASP A 16 8.16 9.53 6.12
CA ASP A 16 9.11 10.21 7.01
C ASP A 16 9.32 9.46 8.33
N LEU A 17 8.26 8.86 8.88
CA LEU A 17 8.33 8.06 10.10
C LEU A 17 9.04 6.70 9.87
N TYR A 18 8.84 6.10 8.70
CA TYR A 18 9.52 4.86 8.30
C TYR A 18 11.03 5.07 8.18
N LEU A 19 11.46 6.17 7.54
CA LEU A 19 12.89 6.54 7.44
C LEU A 19 13.55 6.73 8.82
N ARG A 20 12.78 7.16 9.82
CA ARG A 20 13.22 7.31 11.22
C ARG A 20 13.11 6.03 12.04
N GLN A 21 12.72 4.91 11.43
CA GLN A 21 12.46 3.63 12.09
C GLN A 21 11.42 3.71 13.23
N ALA A 22 10.48 4.67 13.14
CA ALA A 22 9.46 4.89 14.16
C ALA A 22 8.20 4.03 13.96
N ILE A 23 7.99 3.51 12.75
CA ILE A 23 6.83 2.68 12.38
C ILE A 23 7.25 1.53 11.45
N SER A 24 6.39 0.52 11.35
CA SER A 24 6.42 -0.46 10.26
C SER A 24 5.21 -0.23 9.35
N ILE A 25 5.41 -0.38 8.03
CA ILE A 25 4.35 -0.20 7.04
C ILE A 25 3.81 -1.57 6.64
N SER A 26 2.49 -1.75 6.73
CA SER A 26 1.80 -2.93 6.21
C SER A 26 1.34 -2.71 4.78
N VAL A 27 1.34 -3.77 3.96
CA VAL A 27 0.84 -3.72 2.59
C VAL A 27 -0.60 -3.22 2.55
N PRO A 28 -0.90 -2.12 1.83
CA PRO A 28 -2.27 -1.61 1.71
C PRO A 28 -3.22 -2.63 1.07
N ALA A 29 -4.50 -2.57 1.42
CA ALA A 29 -5.51 -3.53 0.94
C ALA A 29 -5.59 -3.63 -0.58
N CYS A 30 -5.34 -2.53 -1.32
CA CYS A 30 -5.30 -2.51 -2.77
C CYS A 30 -4.14 -3.29 -3.40
N PHE A 31 -3.14 -3.73 -2.62
CA PHE A 31 -2.03 -4.58 -3.07
C PHE A 31 -1.98 -5.93 -2.34
N ASN A 32 -3.07 -6.33 -1.70
CA ASN A 32 -3.14 -7.61 -0.99
C ASN A 32 -2.92 -8.82 -1.93
N GLN A 33 -2.72 -10.01 -1.34
CA GLN A 33 -2.47 -11.23 -2.12
C GLN A 33 -3.57 -11.53 -3.14
N ARG A 34 -4.84 -11.28 -2.80
CA ARG A 34 -5.97 -11.47 -3.74
C ARG A 34 -5.80 -10.60 -4.99
N THR A 35 -5.48 -9.32 -4.81
CA THR A 35 -5.26 -8.39 -5.93
C THR A 35 -4.12 -8.86 -6.83
N ARG A 36 -3.04 -9.39 -6.25
CA ARG A 36 -1.93 -9.95 -7.03
C ARG A 36 -2.35 -11.16 -7.86
N LEU A 37 -3.13 -12.08 -7.29
CA LEU A 37 -3.61 -13.27 -8.00
C LEU A 37 -4.56 -12.91 -9.15
N GLU A 38 -5.45 -11.93 -8.95
CA GLU A 38 -6.37 -11.47 -9.99
C GLU A 38 -5.62 -10.82 -11.16
N ILE A 39 -4.63 -9.96 -10.88
CA ILE A 39 -3.78 -9.34 -11.90
C ILE A 39 -2.94 -10.40 -12.65
N GLN A 40 -2.43 -11.41 -11.95
CA GLN A 40 -1.68 -12.52 -12.56
C GLN A 40 -2.55 -13.40 -13.44
N ALA A 41 -3.84 -13.55 -13.12
CA ALA A 41 -4.77 -14.31 -13.93
C ALA A 41 -5.12 -13.57 -15.23
N ASP A 42 -5.56 -12.32 -15.12
CA ASP A 42 -5.74 -11.42 -16.27
C ASP A 42 -5.86 -9.95 -15.79
N ALA A 43 -4.81 -9.17 -16.03
CA ALA A 43 -4.75 -7.76 -15.65
C ALA A 43 -5.82 -6.90 -16.33
N ALA A 44 -6.27 -7.25 -17.54
CA ALA A 44 -7.28 -6.46 -18.26
C ALA A 44 -8.67 -6.57 -17.63
N CYS A 45 -8.93 -7.62 -16.86
CA CYS A 45 -10.19 -7.86 -16.15
C CYS A 45 -10.24 -7.22 -14.75
N VAL A 46 -9.17 -6.55 -14.30
CA VAL A 46 -9.11 -5.96 -12.96
C VAL A 46 -9.42 -4.47 -13.01
N ASP A 47 -10.47 -4.04 -12.32
CA ASP A 47 -10.73 -2.62 -12.10
C ASP A 47 -9.75 -2.06 -11.05
N LEU A 48 -8.67 -1.46 -11.54
CA LEU A 48 -7.66 -0.82 -10.70
C LEU A 48 -8.17 0.50 -10.10
N LYS A 49 -9.07 1.21 -10.79
CA LYS A 49 -9.54 2.55 -10.38
C LYS A 49 -10.39 2.47 -9.12
N SER A 50 -11.25 1.45 -8.98
CA SER A 50 -12.02 1.24 -7.75
C SER A 50 -11.16 0.81 -6.56
N ARG A 51 -10.01 0.16 -6.81
CA ARG A 51 -9.07 -0.26 -5.76
C ARG A 51 -8.18 0.88 -5.29
N SER A 52 -7.66 1.66 -6.23
CA SER A 52 -6.88 2.86 -5.96
C SER A 52 -6.90 3.76 -7.21
N PRO A 53 -7.40 5.00 -7.11
CA PRO A 53 -7.36 5.96 -8.21
C PRO A 53 -5.95 6.21 -8.77
N TYR A 54 -4.92 6.03 -7.93
CA TYR A 54 -3.52 6.23 -8.27
C TYR A 54 -2.72 4.92 -8.16
N PHE A 55 -3.31 3.78 -8.56
CA PHE A 55 -2.75 2.44 -8.37
C PHE A 55 -1.26 2.32 -8.74
N TYR A 56 -0.87 2.76 -9.94
CA TYR A 56 0.52 2.64 -10.39
C TYR A 56 1.48 3.54 -9.61
N GLU A 57 1.19 4.84 -9.53
CA GLU A 57 2.07 5.79 -8.82
C GLU A 57 2.20 5.43 -7.33
N PHE A 58 1.09 5.07 -6.69
CA PHE A 58 1.09 4.64 -5.30
C PHE A 58 1.91 3.36 -5.12
N GLY A 59 1.74 2.37 -6.00
CA GLY A 59 2.50 1.13 -5.99
C GLY A 59 4.01 1.36 -6.11
N CYS A 60 4.43 2.22 -7.03
CA CYS A 60 5.85 2.57 -7.19
C CYS A 60 6.46 3.22 -5.93
N LYS A 61 5.68 4.05 -5.21
CA LYS A 61 6.16 4.71 -3.98
C LYS A 61 6.30 3.75 -2.80
N ILE A 62 5.45 2.72 -2.71
CA ILE A 62 5.46 1.79 -1.58
C ILE A 62 6.25 0.50 -1.83
N ALA A 63 6.52 0.14 -3.09
CA ALA A 63 7.30 -1.05 -3.43
C ALA A 63 8.70 -1.14 -2.78
N PRO A 64 9.46 -0.03 -2.58
CA PRO A 64 10.76 -0.10 -1.92
C PRO A 64 10.72 0.00 -0.38
N LEU A 65 9.53 0.21 0.22
CA LEU A 65 9.33 0.33 1.68
C LEU A 65 9.22 -1.06 2.31
#